data_AF-A0A453SG90-F1
#
_entry.id   AF-A0A453SG90-F1
#
_cell.length_a   1.000
_cell.length_b   1.000
_cell.length_c   1.000
_cell.angle_alpha   90.00
_cell.angle_beta   90.00
_cell.angle_gamma   90.00
#
_symmetry.space_group_name_H-M   'P 1'
#
loop_
_entity.id
_entity.type
_entity.pdbx_description
1 polymer ?
#
loop_
_entity_poly.entity_id
_entity_poly.type
_entity_poly.pdbx_seq_one_letter_code
_entity_poly.pdbx_strand_id
1 'polypeptide(L)'
;MCFQVKMAVHYMRRVIQRRAKFDIMDLNVVQFAPKTFIPALFGHASSDVFIQSHHTDRIHQAYAGDKNLIKFDGDHNSARPQFYYDSVSIFFYNVLNPPQFPSACSNKLEKYYNRGAGTNESLLYEIINGLRAAGTDAGSSSAAAASFTNATKSVVELLTERVNQLSVKNDSDLVS
;
A
#
# COMPACT_ATOMS: atom_id res chain seq x y z
N MET A 1 15.50 16.37 31.00
CA MET A 1 15.17 15.85 29.65
C MET A 1 13.70 15.42 29.43
N CYS A 2 12.87 15.17 30.46
CA CYS A 2 11.55 14.53 30.23
C CYS A 2 10.38 15.47 29.85
N PHE A 3 10.48 16.79 30.06
CA PHE A 3 9.38 17.72 29.73
C PHE A 3 9.19 17.94 28.22
N GLN A 4 10.27 17.97 27.45
CA GLN A 4 10.22 18.19 26.01
C GLN A 4 9.52 17.03 25.29
N VAL A 5 9.77 15.79 25.73
CA VAL A 5 9.09 14.59 25.19
C VAL A 5 7.59 14.64 25.47
N LYS A 6 7.17 15.00 26.70
CA LYS A 6 5.75 15.14 27.05
C LYS A 6 5.05 16.19 26.19
N MET A 7 5.70 17.34 25.96
CA MET A 7 5.17 18.40 25.10
C MET A 7 5.04 17.94 23.64
N ALA A 8 6.03 17.23 23.12
CA ALA A 8 5.98 16.67 21.76
C ALA A 8 4.83 15.68 21.60
N VAL A 9 4.65 14.74 22.53
CA VAL A 9 3.54 13.77 22.51
C VAL A 9 2.18 14.46 22.61
N HIS A 10 2.03 15.45 23.49
CA HIS A 10 0.80 16.24 23.59
C HIS A 10 0.50 17.01 22.30
N TYR A 11 1.51 17.61 21.69
CA TYR A 11 1.35 18.31 20.41
C TYR A 11 0.92 17.34 19.31
N MET A 12 1.58 16.17 19.20
CA MET A 12 1.23 15.12 18.24
C MET A 12 -0.22 14.65 18.44
N ARG A 13 -0.62 14.31 19.68
CA ARG A 13 -2.01 13.94 20.02
C ARG A 13 -3.00 15.02 19.56
N ARG A 14 -2.71 16.30 19.82
CA ARG A 14 -3.58 17.42 19.42
C ARG A 14 -3.66 17.60 17.91
N VAL A 15 -2.59 17.33 17.17
CA VAL A 15 -2.59 17.37 15.69
C VAL A 15 -3.42 16.21 15.14
N ILE A 16 -3.23 15.00 15.67
CA ILE A 16 -3.96 13.80 15.26
C ILE A 16 -5.46 13.96 15.53
N GLN A 17 -5.85 14.39 16.73
CA GLN A 17 -7.26 14.66 17.06
C GLN A 17 -7.89 15.67 16.11
N ARG A 18 -7.17 16.75 15.77
CA ARG A 18 -7.69 17.79 14.84
C ARG A 18 -7.89 17.26 13.43
N ARG A 19 -6.96 16.45 12.91
CA ARG A 19 -6.95 15.96 11.53
C ARG A 19 -7.76 14.67 11.33
N ALA A 20 -7.54 13.68 12.19
CA ALA A 20 -8.10 12.34 12.06
C ALA A 20 -9.36 12.10 12.92
N LYS A 21 -9.75 13.08 13.75
CA LYS A 21 -10.99 13.05 14.56
C LYS A 21 -11.08 11.89 15.56
N PHE A 22 -9.95 11.34 15.99
CA PHE A 22 -9.88 10.35 17.07
C PHE A 22 -8.73 10.66 18.02
N ASP A 23 -8.78 10.10 19.21
CA ASP A 23 -7.69 10.17 20.17
C ASP A 23 -6.71 9.01 19.99
N ILE A 24 -5.45 9.32 19.72
CA ILE A 24 -4.41 8.29 19.59
C ILE A 24 -4.23 7.46 20.86
N MET A 25 -4.53 8.01 22.05
CA MET A 25 -4.42 7.27 23.30
C MET A 25 -5.52 6.21 23.48
N ASP A 26 -6.63 6.35 22.76
CA ASP A 26 -7.76 5.41 22.80
C ASP A 26 -7.65 4.35 21.68
N LEU A 27 -6.61 4.42 20.84
CA LEU A 27 -6.42 3.53 19.70
C LEU A 27 -5.98 2.13 20.17
N ASN A 28 -6.90 1.17 20.13
CA ASN A 28 -6.63 -0.23 20.46
C ASN A 28 -7.15 -1.19 19.38
N VAL A 29 -6.27 -1.56 18.45
CA VAL A 29 -6.59 -2.45 17.32
C VAL A 29 -6.97 -3.87 17.74
N VAL A 30 -6.54 -4.34 18.92
CA VAL A 30 -6.83 -5.69 19.42
C VAL A 30 -8.32 -5.87 19.72
N GLN A 31 -9.03 -4.80 20.06
CA GLN A 31 -10.49 -4.84 20.30
C GLN A 31 -11.30 -5.07 19.01
N PHE A 32 -10.72 -4.76 17.85
CA PHE A 32 -11.38 -4.85 16.54
C PHE A 32 -10.90 -6.05 15.71
N ALA A 33 -9.74 -6.62 16.04
CA ALA A 33 -9.23 -7.81 15.37
C ALA A 33 -10.23 -8.99 15.35
N PRO A 34 -11.00 -9.29 16.42
CA PRO A 34 -12.01 -10.35 16.40
C PRO A 34 -13.22 -10.06 15.49
N LYS A 35 -13.38 -8.82 15.01
CA LYS A 35 -14.46 -8.40 14.11
C LYS A 35 -14.01 -8.29 12.66
N THR A 36 -12.76 -8.65 12.37
CA THR A 36 -12.15 -8.50 11.05
C THR A 36 -12.00 -9.86 10.39
N PHE A 37 -12.62 -10.03 9.22
CA PHE A 37 -12.69 -11.30 8.49
C PHE A 37 -12.02 -11.29 7.12
N ILE A 38 -11.49 -10.14 6.70
CA ILE A 38 -10.72 -10.05 5.46
C ILE A 38 -9.41 -10.86 5.61
N PRO A 39 -8.95 -11.56 4.55
CA PRO A 39 -7.67 -12.25 4.61
C PRO A 39 -6.53 -11.28 4.93
N ALA A 40 -5.59 -11.70 5.78
CA ALA A 40 -4.45 -10.89 6.18
C ALA A 40 -3.13 -11.68 6.22
N LEU A 41 -2.06 -11.04 5.77
CA LEU A 41 -0.69 -11.54 5.91
C LEU A 41 0.10 -10.62 6.85
N PHE A 42 0.60 -11.17 7.95
CA PHE A 42 1.41 -10.47 8.93
C PHE A 42 2.90 -10.81 8.68
N GLY A 43 3.74 -9.78 8.69
CA GLY A 43 5.20 -9.92 8.63
C GLY A 43 5.86 -9.25 9.81
N HIS A 44 6.82 -9.92 10.45
CA HIS A 44 7.56 -9.35 11.57
C HIS A 44 9.06 -9.73 11.53
N ALA A 45 9.92 -8.76 11.82
CA ALA A 45 11.36 -8.98 11.87
C ALA A 45 11.78 -9.46 13.26
N SER A 46 12.48 -10.59 13.36
CA SER A 46 12.77 -11.26 14.64
C SER A 46 13.59 -10.42 15.63
N SER A 47 14.38 -9.45 15.13
CA SER A 47 15.25 -8.58 15.92
C SER A 47 14.77 -7.12 15.97
N ASP A 48 13.48 -6.87 15.74
CA ASP A 48 12.90 -5.53 15.86
C ASP A 48 12.80 -5.08 17.33
N VAL A 49 13.63 -4.10 17.69
CA VAL A 49 13.65 -3.47 19.03
C VAL A 49 12.73 -2.25 19.12
N PHE A 50 12.28 -1.70 17.99
CA PHE A 50 11.42 -0.52 17.96
C PHE A 50 9.95 -0.91 18.13
N ILE A 51 9.50 -1.91 17.36
CA ILE A 51 8.17 -2.52 17.49
C ILE A 51 8.37 -4.00 17.80
N GLN A 52 8.20 -4.39 19.07
CA GLN A 52 8.46 -5.75 19.50
C GLN A 52 7.43 -6.77 18.95
N SER A 53 7.87 -8.01 18.70
CA SER A 53 7.07 -9.12 18.16
C SER A 53 5.74 -9.35 18.87
N HIS A 54 5.71 -9.17 20.19
CA HIS A 54 4.51 -9.46 20.98
C HIS A 54 3.28 -8.64 20.55
N HIS A 55 3.48 -7.45 19.95
CA HIS A 55 2.39 -6.67 19.38
C HIS A 55 1.74 -7.39 18.19
N THR A 56 2.54 -7.89 17.26
CA THR A 56 2.07 -8.67 16.12
C THR A 56 1.42 -9.97 16.59
N ASP A 57 2.04 -10.69 17.52
CA ASP A 57 1.53 -11.95 18.05
C ASP A 57 0.13 -11.77 18.68
N ARG A 58 -0.05 -10.70 19.47
CA ARG A 58 -1.32 -10.39 20.14
C ARG A 58 -2.44 -10.02 19.16
N ILE A 59 -2.14 -9.25 18.12
CA ILE A 59 -3.13 -8.90 17.08
C ILE A 59 -3.47 -10.14 16.26
N HIS A 60 -2.46 -10.89 15.81
CA HIS A 60 -2.64 -12.11 15.04
C HIS A 60 -3.51 -13.13 15.80
N GLN A 61 -3.25 -13.36 17.09
CA GLN A 61 -4.04 -14.27 17.90
C GLN A 61 -5.51 -13.85 18.01
N ALA A 62 -5.78 -12.54 18.15
CA ALA A 62 -7.14 -12.01 18.27
C ALA A 62 -7.88 -11.90 16.93
N TYR A 63 -7.18 -12.01 15.80
CA TYR A 63 -7.76 -11.78 14.48
C TYR A 63 -8.68 -12.93 14.05
N ALA A 64 -9.91 -12.62 13.63
CA ALA A 64 -10.92 -13.65 13.37
C ALA A 64 -10.82 -14.30 11.98
N GLY A 65 -10.48 -13.51 10.95
CA GLY A 65 -10.36 -13.99 9.57
C GLY A 65 -9.15 -14.87 9.29
N ASP A 66 -9.06 -15.26 8.01
CA ASP A 66 -7.90 -15.97 7.48
C ASP A 66 -6.63 -15.13 7.67
N LYS A 67 -5.63 -15.75 8.28
CA LYS A 67 -4.42 -15.06 8.70
C LYS A 67 -3.21 -15.97 8.60
N ASN A 68 -2.09 -15.37 8.22
CA ASN A 68 -0.78 -16.02 8.24
C ASN A 68 0.25 -15.06 8.84
N LEU A 69 1.21 -15.57 9.59
CA LEU A 69 2.30 -14.82 10.21
C LEU A 69 3.64 -15.37 9.75
N ILE A 70 4.41 -14.53 9.06
CA ILE A 70 5.78 -14.81 8.65
C ILE A 70 6.73 -14.01 9.52
N LYS A 71 7.58 -14.71 10.26
CA LYS A 71 8.73 -14.11 10.96
C LYS A 71 9.99 -14.32 10.13
N PHE A 72 10.81 -13.29 10.04
CA PHE A 72 12.04 -13.31 9.25
C PHE A 72 13.16 -12.57 9.96
N ASP A 73 14.41 -12.85 9.61
CA ASP A 73 15.57 -12.21 10.23
C ASP A 73 15.71 -10.75 9.80
N GLY A 74 16.14 -9.90 10.74
CA GLY A 74 16.33 -8.47 10.56
C GLY A 74 15.75 -7.64 11.70
N ASP A 75 15.97 -6.34 11.63
CA ASP A 75 15.38 -5.34 12.52
C ASP A 75 14.26 -4.52 11.81
N HIS A 76 13.81 -3.45 12.46
CA HIS A 76 12.76 -2.57 11.95
C HIS A 76 13.01 -2.07 10.52
N ASN A 77 14.27 -1.73 10.22
CA ASN A 77 14.70 -1.01 9.02
C ASN A 77 15.44 -1.91 8.02
N SER A 78 15.75 -3.15 8.41
CA SER A 78 16.45 -4.12 7.57
C SER A 78 15.65 -4.42 6.31
N ALA A 79 16.35 -4.63 5.19
CA ALA A 79 15.72 -5.09 3.96
C ALA A 79 14.97 -6.40 4.21
N ARG A 80 13.77 -6.52 3.66
CA ARG A 80 12.98 -7.74 3.79
C ARG A 80 13.57 -8.81 2.87
N PRO A 81 13.66 -10.09 3.29
CA PRO A 81 14.23 -11.15 2.46
C PRO A 81 13.31 -11.46 1.27
N GLN A 82 13.88 -11.98 0.18
CA GLN A 82 13.14 -12.25 -1.06
C GLN A 82 11.92 -13.16 -0.85
N PHE A 83 12.06 -14.22 -0.05
CA PHE A 83 10.93 -15.13 0.22
C PHE A 83 9.72 -14.44 0.84
N TYR A 84 9.92 -13.33 1.58
CA TYR A 84 8.82 -12.55 2.14
C TYR A 84 8.08 -11.80 1.03
N TYR A 85 8.80 -11.20 0.08
CA TYR A 85 8.20 -10.58 -1.11
C TYR A 85 7.46 -11.60 -1.98
N ASP A 86 8.02 -12.80 -2.14
CA ASP A 86 7.36 -13.89 -2.87
C ASP A 86 6.05 -14.30 -2.17
N SER A 87 6.08 -14.44 -0.84
CA SER A 87 4.90 -14.77 -0.03
C SER A 87 3.81 -13.70 -0.12
N VAL A 88 4.19 -12.42 -0.10
CA VAL A 88 3.26 -11.29 -0.30
C VAL A 88 2.63 -11.33 -1.69
N SER A 89 3.43 -11.61 -2.72
CA SER A 89 2.95 -11.72 -4.10
C SER A 89 1.94 -12.86 -4.27
N ILE A 90 2.25 -14.04 -3.72
CA ILE A 90 1.34 -15.20 -3.73
C ILE A 90 0.05 -14.90 -2.96
N PHE A 91 0.15 -14.27 -1.78
CA PHE A 91 -1.00 -13.88 -0.99
C PHE A 91 -1.95 -12.96 -1.79
N PHE A 92 -1.41 -11.91 -2.41
CA PHE A 92 -2.24 -11.01 -3.21
C PHE A 92 -2.84 -11.68 -4.44
N TYR A 93 -2.08 -12.54 -5.13
CA TYR A 93 -2.61 -13.29 -6.27
C TYR A 93 -3.81 -14.17 -5.85
N ASN A 94 -3.69 -14.87 -4.74
CA ASN A 94 -4.74 -15.75 -4.23
C ASN A 94 -5.97 -14.97 -3.74
N VAL A 95 -5.77 -13.85 -3.05
CA VAL A 95 -6.86 -13.07 -2.44
C VAL A 95 -7.58 -12.17 -3.46
N LEU A 96 -6.84 -11.55 -4.37
CA LEU A 96 -7.41 -10.62 -5.35
C LEU A 96 -7.86 -11.34 -6.63
N ASN A 97 -7.32 -12.53 -6.89
CA ASN A 97 -7.57 -13.33 -8.09
C ASN A 97 -7.51 -12.48 -9.38
N PRO A 98 -6.36 -11.85 -9.67
CA PRO A 98 -6.24 -10.95 -10.80
C PRO A 98 -6.49 -11.71 -12.13
N PRO A 99 -6.94 -11.02 -13.18
CA PRO A 99 -7.16 -11.64 -14.49
C PRO A 99 -5.92 -12.38 -14.98
N GLN A 100 -6.13 -13.52 -15.62
CA GLN A 100 -5.02 -14.31 -16.13
C GLN A 100 -4.26 -13.53 -17.18
N PHE A 101 -2.94 -13.46 -17.00
CA PHE A 101 -2.07 -12.82 -17.96
C PHE A 101 -2.10 -13.60 -19.28
N PRO A 102 -2.26 -12.93 -20.43
CA PRO A 102 -2.04 -13.56 -21.72
C PRO A 102 -0.63 -14.18 -21.75
N SER A 103 -0.50 -15.41 -22.24
CA SER A 103 0.77 -16.17 -22.27
C SER A 103 1.93 -15.39 -22.93
N ALA A 104 1.62 -14.47 -23.86
CA ALA A 104 2.57 -13.57 -24.48
C ALA A 104 3.30 -12.62 -23.50
N CYS A 105 2.70 -12.30 -22.36
CA CYS A 105 3.29 -11.44 -21.32
C CYS A 105 4.10 -12.22 -20.26
N SER A 106 3.98 -13.54 -20.22
CA SER A 106 4.62 -14.40 -19.21
C SER A 106 6.15 -14.33 -19.26
N ASN A 107 6.74 -14.37 -20.47
CA ASN A 107 8.18 -14.25 -20.69
C ASN A 107 8.75 -12.88 -20.26
N LYS A 108 7.96 -11.81 -20.35
CA LYS A 108 8.37 -10.46 -19.92
C LYS A 108 8.33 -10.32 -18.41
N LEU A 109 7.33 -10.92 -17.78
CA LEU A 109 7.18 -10.95 -16.32
C LEU A 109 8.31 -11.74 -15.65
N GLU A 110 8.63 -12.92 -16.18
CA GLU A 110 9.74 -13.75 -15.69
C GLU A 110 11.08 -13.00 -15.76
N LYS A 111 11.32 -12.27 -16.86
CA LYS A 111 12.52 -11.45 -17.03
C LYS A 111 12.60 -10.27 -16.04
N TYR A 112 11.46 -9.74 -15.60
CA TYR A 112 11.38 -8.69 -14.58
C TYR A 112 11.72 -9.23 -13.18
N TYR A 113 11.13 -10.37 -12.78
CA TYR A 113 11.44 -11.01 -11.49
C TYR A 113 12.90 -11.46 -11.40
N ASN A 114 13.44 -12.10 -12.45
CA ASN A 114 14.83 -12.56 -12.47
C ASN A 114 15.88 -11.42 -12.46
N ARG A 115 15.47 -10.19 -12.79
CA ARG A 115 16.37 -9.01 -12.80
C ARG A 115 16.33 -8.21 -11.50
N GLY A 116 15.50 -8.60 -10.54
CA GLY A 116 15.28 -7.90 -9.28
C GLY A 116 14.30 -6.72 -9.46
N ALA A 117 13.37 -6.59 -8.50
CA ALA A 117 12.22 -5.68 -8.51
C ALA A 117 12.54 -4.17 -8.44
N GLY A 118 13.70 -3.72 -8.93
CA GLY A 118 14.26 -2.41 -8.60
C GLY A 118 14.67 -1.47 -9.74
N THR A 119 14.60 -1.82 -11.04
CA THR A 119 15.26 -0.96 -12.06
C THR A 119 14.53 -0.68 -13.36
N ASN A 120 13.38 -1.29 -13.67
CA ASN A 120 12.77 -1.14 -15.00
C ASN A 120 11.28 -0.81 -14.94
N GLU A 121 10.95 0.40 -14.50
CA GLU A 121 9.58 0.93 -14.56
C GLU A 121 9.00 0.85 -15.99
N SER A 122 9.84 1.05 -17.00
CA SER A 122 9.51 0.89 -18.42
C SER A 122 8.95 -0.50 -18.77
N LEU A 123 9.49 -1.57 -18.18
CA LEU A 123 8.99 -2.93 -18.39
C LEU A 123 7.64 -3.15 -17.69
N LEU A 124 7.45 -2.56 -16.50
CA LEU A 124 6.15 -2.59 -15.82
C LEU A 124 5.07 -1.85 -16.65
N TYR A 125 5.39 -0.68 -17.19
CA TYR A 125 4.46 0.05 -18.07
C TYR A 125 4.10 -0.75 -19.31
N GLU A 126 5.07 -1.44 -19.91
CA GLU A 126 4.82 -2.31 -21.07
C GLU A 126 3.89 -3.48 -20.73
N ILE A 127 4.08 -4.12 -19.57
CA ILE A 127 3.20 -5.19 -19.08
C ILE A 127 1.76 -4.66 -18.86
N ILE A 128 1.62 -3.52 -18.18
CA ILE A 128 0.31 -2.90 -17.92
C ILE A 128 -0.42 -2.52 -19.22
N ASN A 129 0.31 -1.96 -20.18
CA ASN A 129 -0.26 -1.61 -21.48
C ASN A 129 -0.65 -2.85 -22.30
N GLY A 130 0.16 -3.92 -22.24
CA GLY A 130 -0.16 -5.21 -22.86
C GLY A 130 -1.43 -5.84 -22.30
N LEU A 131 -1.65 -5.75 -20.97
CA LEU A 131 -2.87 -6.21 -20.33
C LEU A 131 -4.11 -5.43 -20.78
N ARG A 132 -4.00 -4.10 -20.87
CA ARG A 132 -5.12 -3.24 -21.30
C ARG A 132 -5.55 -3.54 -22.73
N ALA A 133 -4.61 -3.86 -23.62
CA ALA A 133 -4.89 -4.22 -25.01
C ALA A 133 -5.60 -5.57 -25.15
N ALA A 134 -5.40 -6.51 -24.21
CA ALA A 134 -6.06 -7.81 -24.22
C ALA A 134 -7.47 -7.80 -23.62
N GLY A 135 -7.86 -6.73 -22.91
CA GLY A 135 -9.11 -6.62 -22.16
C GLY A 135 -10.30 -6.05 -22.93
N THR A 136 -10.22 -5.85 -24.25
CA THR A 136 -11.31 -5.20 -25.02
C THR A 136 -12.51 -6.11 -25.35
N ASP A 137 -12.46 -7.41 -25.06
CA ASP A 137 -13.47 -8.35 -25.55
C ASP A 137 -14.31 -9.03 -24.43
N ALA A 138 -14.14 -8.62 -23.16
CA ALA A 138 -14.95 -9.13 -22.06
C ALA A 138 -15.56 -7.97 -21.25
N GLY A 139 -16.85 -7.72 -21.49
CA GLY A 139 -17.61 -6.69 -20.81
C GLY A 139 -17.80 -6.99 -19.32
N SER A 140 -17.52 -5.98 -18.48
CA SER A 140 -18.28 -5.73 -17.24
C SER A 140 -18.03 -4.29 -16.77
N SER A 141 -19.13 -3.55 -16.60
CA SER A 141 -19.15 -2.09 -16.42
C SER A 141 -19.18 -1.64 -14.96
N SER A 142 -18.55 -0.48 -14.70
CA SER A 142 -18.83 0.56 -13.68
C SER A 142 -17.50 1.12 -13.17
N ALA A 143 -17.10 2.39 -13.26
CA ALA A 143 -17.72 3.62 -13.74
C ALA A 143 -16.61 4.66 -14.06
N ALA A 144 -16.95 5.65 -14.89
CA ALA A 144 -16.20 6.85 -15.22
C ALA A 144 -14.88 6.66 -16.02
N ALA A 145 -15.04 6.42 -17.32
CA ALA A 145 -13.98 6.70 -18.29
C ALA A 145 -13.79 8.23 -18.41
N ALA A 146 -12.93 8.80 -17.57
CA ALA A 146 -12.29 10.05 -17.92
C ALA A 146 -11.27 9.73 -19.02
N SER A 147 -11.61 10.07 -20.26
CA SER A 147 -10.67 10.02 -21.39
C SER A 147 -9.46 10.89 -21.08
N PHE A 148 -8.35 10.26 -20.70
CA PHE A 148 -7.07 10.92 -20.60
C PHE A 148 -6.35 10.83 -21.95
N THR A 149 -6.66 11.77 -22.83
CA THR A 149 -5.84 12.04 -24.03
C THR A 149 -4.58 12.78 -23.60
N ASN A 150 -3.53 12.08 -23.15
CA ASN A 150 -2.19 12.67 -22.98
C ASN A 150 -1.14 11.56 -22.96
N ALA A 151 -0.87 10.98 -24.12
CA ALA A 151 0.04 9.85 -24.28
C ALA A 151 1.54 10.22 -24.35
N THR A 152 1.94 11.44 -23.98
CA THR A 152 3.34 11.89 -24.09
C THR A 152 3.89 12.65 -22.89
N LYS A 153 3.10 12.91 -21.83
CA LYS A 153 3.59 13.63 -20.65
C LYS A 153 4.20 12.69 -19.62
N SER A 154 5.33 13.09 -19.03
CA SER A 154 6.00 12.34 -17.97
C SER A 154 5.13 12.30 -16.70
N VAL A 155 5.18 11.22 -15.94
CA VAL A 155 4.41 11.05 -14.69
C VAL A 155 4.72 12.16 -13.67
N VAL A 156 5.97 12.65 -13.66
CA VAL A 156 6.39 13.77 -12.82
C VAL A 156 5.70 15.07 -13.25
N GLU A 157 5.51 15.30 -14.55
CA GLU A 157 4.76 16.45 -15.06
C GLU A 157 3.27 16.34 -14.73
N LEU A 158 2.67 15.15 -14.88
CA LEU A 158 1.26 14.93 -14.54
C LEU A 158 0.99 15.15 -13.06
N LEU A 159 1.90 14.74 -12.17
CA LEU A 159 1.78 14.97 -10.73
C LEU A 159 2.00 16.45 -10.38
N THR A 160 2.96 17.12 -11.00
CA THR A 160 3.21 18.56 -10.80
C THR A 160 2.04 19.41 -11.30
N GLU A 161 1.46 19.05 -12.44
CA GLU A 161 0.29 19.72 -13.04
C GLU A 161 -0.96 19.56 -12.16
N ARG A 162 -1.14 18.39 -11.51
CA ARG A 162 -2.24 18.16 -10.56
C ARG A 162 -2.06 18.88 -9.23
N VAL A 163 -0.83 18.99 -8.72
CA VAL A 163 -0.53 19.75 -7.49
C VAL A 163 -0.74 21.25 -7.73
N ASN A 164 -0.33 21.78 -8.88
CA ASN A 164 -0.54 23.19 -9.22
C ASN A 164 -2.02 23.54 -9.44
N GLN A 165 -2.82 22.64 -10.02
CA GLN A 165 -4.27 22.85 -10.16
C GLN A 165 -5.03 22.80 -8.83
N LEU A 166 -4.52 22.09 -7.82
CA LEU A 166 -5.07 22.10 -6.46
C LEU A 166 -4.69 23.37 -5.68
N SER A 167 -3.55 24.00 -6.00
CA SER A 167 -3.11 25.24 -5.34
C SER A 167 -3.88 26.49 -5.81
N VAL A 168 -4.43 26.50 -7.03
CA VAL A 168 -5.17 27.65 -7.57
C VAL A 168 -6.63 27.70 -7.08
N LYS A 169 -7.14 26.62 -6.50
CA LYS A 169 -8.57 26.48 -6.16
C LYS A 169 -8.97 26.96 -4.75
N ASN A 170 -8.07 27.59 -4.00
CA ASN A 170 -8.33 28.01 -2.62
C ASN A 170 -8.55 29.52 -2.40
N ASP A 171 -8.57 30.35 -3.45
CA ASP A 171 -8.72 31.81 -3.27
C ASP A 171 -9.95 32.44 -3.96
N SER A 172 -10.97 31.66 -4.33
CA SER A 172 -12.16 32.22 -4.99
C SER A 172 -13.49 31.61 -4.54
N ASP A 173 -13.72 31.52 -3.22
CA ASP A 173 -15.07 31.36 -2.64
C ASP A 173 -15.16 32.17 -1.33
N LEU A 174 -15.05 33.49 -1.46
CA LEU A 174 -15.51 34.47 -0.47
C LEU A 174 -15.86 35.73 -1.26
N VAL A 175 -17.13 35.86 -1.64
CA VAL A 175 -17.95 37.08 -1.82
C VAL A 175 -19.13 36.72 -2.72
N SER A 176 -20.25 36.37 -2.08
CA SER A 176 -21.60 36.95 -2.28
C SER A 176 -22.53 36.40 -1.20
#